data_AF-A0A2N9WVH8-F1
#
_entry.id   AF-A0A2N9WVH8-F1
#
_cell.length_a   1.000
_cell.length_b   1.000
_cell.length_c   1.000
_cell.angle_alpha   90.00
_cell.angle_beta   90.00
_cell.angle_gamma   90.00
#
_symmetry.space_group_name_H-M   'P 1'
#
loop_
_entity.id
_entity.type
_entity.pdbx_description
1 polymer ?
#
loop_
_entity_poly.entity_id
_entity_poly.type
_entity_poly.pdbx_seq_one_letter_code
_entity_poly.pdbx_strand_id
1 'polypeptide(L)'
;MIQETSLNQHSSLYIYTDQNSYEPLARIDKRGNDPEKVMYFHTDLNGAPEELTDENGKILWECSFQLWGKRIHEIEHEPIKQNLRYQGQYLDRETGLHYNTFRYYDPDIGRFTQPDPIGLLGGLNLYQYAPNGLTWIDPWGWACIPNKKAGMKREQRAKDILEKRYGKKNVLSERYLRDNKGKSVKDPLTGERRRIDFVVKGQDGKWRPVEVTSRTGALNKGPQIAKEERIREAGGVFVKNKNTGQLIQLDDVSTVIGVK
;
A
#
# COMPACT_ATOMS: atom_id res chain seq x y z
N MET A 1 -8.84 -7.84 6.16
CA MET A 1 -9.92 -8.80 5.87
C MET A 1 -11.23 -8.06 6.08
N ILE A 2 -12.11 -8.07 5.08
CA ILE A 2 -13.43 -7.43 5.14
C ILE A 2 -14.47 -8.54 4.94
N GLN A 3 -15.56 -8.50 5.71
CA GLN A 3 -16.64 -9.47 5.60
C GLN A 3 -17.95 -8.76 5.27
N GLU A 4 -18.63 -9.25 4.25
CA GLU A 4 -20.01 -8.91 3.93
C GLU A 4 -20.90 -10.06 4.38
N THR A 5 -21.99 -9.75 5.08
CA THR A 5 -22.97 -10.75 5.50
C THR A 5 -24.36 -10.29 5.07
N SER A 6 -25.02 -11.11 4.26
CA SER A 6 -26.41 -10.91 3.86
C SER A 6 -27.35 -11.57 4.89
N LEU A 7 -28.58 -11.04 4.97
CA LEU A 7 -29.67 -11.60 5.78
C LEU A 7 -29.96 -13.08 5.46
N ASN A 8 -29.59 -13.55 4.26
CA ASN A 8 -29.83 -14.92 3.79
C ASN A 8 -28.74 -15.93 4.22
N GLN A 9 -28.00 -15.67 5.29
CA GLN A 9 -26.86 -16.49 5.74
C GLN A 9 -25.78 -16.70 4.66
N HIS A 10 -25.70 -15.78 3.70
CA HIS A 10 -24.62 -15.72 2.74
C HIS A 10 -23.57 -14.74 3.26
N SER A 11 -22.35 -15.22 3.47
CA SER A 11 -21.23 -14.37 3.86
C SER A 11 -20.11 -14.46 2.84
N SER A 12 -19.55 -13.31 2.50
CA SER A 12 -18.41 -13.15 1.61
C SER A 12 -17.25 -12.54 2.38
N LEU A 13 -16.14 -13.27 2.46
CA LEU A 13 -14.93 -12.85 3.15
C LEU A 13 -13.86 -12.48 2.13
N TYR A 14 -13.42 -11.22 2.13
CA TYR A 14 -12.37 -10.73 1.24
C TYR A 14 -11.01 -10.77 1.94
N ILE A 15 -10.08 -11.45 1.28
CA ILE A 15 -8.67 -11.58 1.65
C ILE A 15 -7.87 -10.65 0.75
N TYR A 16 -6.97 -9.88 1.36
CA TYR A 16 -6.08 -8.93 0.67
C TYR A 16 -4.64 -9.44 0.72
N THR A 17 -3.81 -8.97 -0.21
CA THR A 17 -2.41 -9.44 -0.35
C THR A 17 -1.56 -9.23 0.90
N ASP A 18 -1.87 -8.22 1.72
CA ASP A 18 -1.23 -7.99 3.02
C ASP A 18 -2.03 -7.01 3.91
N GLN A 19 -1.56 -6.82 5.15
CA GLN A 19 -2.21 -5.96 6.15
C GLN A 19 -2.33 -4.49 5.76
N ASN A 20 -1.48 -3.98 4.86
CA ASN A 20 -1.44 -2.57 4.45
C ASN A 20 -1.77 -2.40 2.96
N SER A 21 -2.42 -3.40 2.36
CA SER A 21 -2.80 -3.40 0.95
C SER A 21 -4.31 -3.54 0.84
N TYR A 22 -4.86 -2.87 -0.16
CA TYR A 22 -6.26 -2.96 -0.54
C TYR A 22 -6.42 -3.73 -1.86
N GLU A 23 -5.35 -4.36 -2.34
CA GLU A 23 -5.37 -5.26 -3.49
C GLU A 23 -5.98 -6.61 -3.06
N PRO A 24 -7.14 -6.99 -3.66
CA PRO A 24 -7.80 -8.23 -3.30
C PRO A 24 -7.03 -9.44 -3.83
N LEU A 25 -6.98 -10.48 -3.02
CA LEU A 25 -6.30 -11.74 -3.32
C LEU A 25 -7.31 -12.87 -3.52
N ALA A 26 -8.23 -13.03 -2.58
CA ALA A 26 -9.23 -14.09 -2.63
C ALA A 26 -10.55 -13.65 -1.99
N ARG A 27 -11.63 -14.33 -2.37
CA ARG A 27 -12.96 -14.23 -1.78
C ARG A 27 -13.38 -15.62 -1.33
N ILE A 28 -13.87 -15.74 -0.10
CA ILE A 28 -14.45 -16.97 0.42
C ILE A 28 -15.94 -16.73 0.63
N ASP A 29 -16.77 -17.44 -0.12
CA ASP A 29 -18.22 -17.41 0.04
C ASP A 29 -18.69 -18.62 0.82
N LYS A 30 -19.58 -18.36 1.78
CA LYS A 30 -20.25 -19.38 2.59
C LYS A 30 -21.74 -19.11 2.59
N ARG A 31 -22.54 -20.14 2.31
CA ARG A 31 -24.00 -20.06 2.27
C ARG A 31 -24.61 -21.14 3.16
N GLY A 32 -25.12 -20.74 4.33
CA GLY A 32 -25.68 -21.70 5.29
C GLY A 32 -24.69 -22.82 5.63
N ASN A 33 -25.07 -24.07 5.35
CA ASN A 33 -24.27 -25.27 5.60
C ASN A 33 -23.49 -25.78 4.37
N ASP A 34 -23.54 -25.06 3.23
CA ASP A 34 -22.77 -25.43 2.05
C ASP A 34 -21.26 -25.32 2.34
N PRO A 35 -20.42 -26.13 1.66
CA PRO A 35 -18.98 -25.99 1.75
C PRO A 35 -18.54 -24.59 1.29
N GLU A 36 -17.49 -24.08 1.95
CA GLU A 36 -16.90 -22.79 1.60
C GLU A 36 -16.33 -22.83 0.19
N LYS A 37 -16.64 -21.81 -0.61
CA LYS A 37 -16.13 -21.66 -1.98
C LYS A 37 -15.05 -20.60 -1.98
N VAL A 38 -13.82 -21.01 -2.29
CA VAL A 38 -12.68 -20.10 -2.43
C VAL A 38 -12.55 -19.68 -3.88
N MET A 39 -12.45 -18.37 -4.10
CA MET A 39 -12.30 -17.75 -5.41
C MET A 39 -11.10 -16.81 -5.39
N TYR A 40 -10.39 -16.71 -6.50
CA TYR A 40 -9.13 -15.97 -6.60
C TYR A 40 -9.27 -14.79 -7.54
N PHE A 41 -8.80 -13.63 -7.09
CA PHE A 41 -8.80 -12.42 -7.88
C PHE A 41 -7.55 -12.32 -8.75
N HIS A 42 -7.74 -11.91 -10.00
CA HIS A 42 -6.66 -11.47 -10.89
C HIS A 42 -6.84 -9.98 -11.15
N THR A 43 -5.80 -9.19 -10.89
CA THR A 43 -5.90 -7.73 -10.84
C THR A 43 -4.91 -7.04 -11.77
N ASP A 44 -5.32 -5.89 -12.29
CA ASP A 44 -4.45 -4.98 -13.04
C ASP A 44 -3.36 -4.35 -12.12
N LEU A 45 -2.43 -3.59 -12.70
CA LEU A 45 -1.37 -2.86 -12.01
C LEU A 45 -1.88 -1.87 -10.96
N ASN A 46 -3.06 -1.28 -11.17
CA ASN A 46 -3.73 -0.41 -10.20
C ASN A 46 -4.50 -1.20 -9.12
N GLY A 47 -4.58 -2.52 -9.24
CA GLY A 47 -5.27 -3.42 -8.32
C GLY A 47 -6.78 -3.54 -8.55
N ALA A 48 -7.32 -3.03 -9.65
CA ALA A 48 -8.69 -3.34 -10.08
C ALA A 48 -8.82 -4.84 -10.41
N PRO A 49 -9.83 -5.55 -9.89
CA PRO A 49 -10.15 -6.91 -10.30
C PRO A 49 -10.58 -6.99 -11.76
N GLU A 50 -9.82 -7.72 -12.58
CA GLU A 50 -10.20 -8.01 -13.97
C GLU A 50 -10.85 -9.38 -14.12
N GLU A 51 -10.46 -10.35 -13.29
CA GLU A 51 -11.04 -11.70 -13.31
C GLU A 51 -11.21 -12.26 -11.89
N LEU A 52 -12.16 -13.19 -11.76
CA LEU A 52 -12.38 -14.02 -10.57
C LEU A 52 -12.47 -15.48 -11.02
N THR A 53 -11.60 -16.34 -10.49
CA THR A 53 -11.59 -17.76 -10.84
C THR A 53 -11.90 -18.66 -9.64
N ASP A 54 -12.36 -19.88 -9.89
CA ASP A 54 -12.40 -20.94 -8.87
C ASP A 54 -11.00 -21.55 -8.62
N GLU A 55 -10.95 -22.56 -7.75
CA GLU A 55 -9.75 -23.33 -7.39
C GLU A 55 -9.13 -24.12 -8.56
N ASN A 56 -9.88 -24.37 -9.62
CA ASN A 56 -9.42 -25.08 -10.82
C ASN A 56 -9.03 -24.09 -11.94
N GLY A 57 -9.13 -22.78 -11.70
CA GLY A 57 -8.85 -21.75 -12.70
C GLY A 57 -9.99 -21.49 -13.68
N LYS A 58 -11.21 -22.00 -13.44
CA LYS A 58 -12.37 -21.64 -14.26
C LYS A 58 -12.75 -20.18 -13.97
N ILE A 59 -12.90 -19.38 -15.02
CA ILE A 59 -13.38 -17.99 -14.91
C ILE A 59 -14.85 -17.99 -14.49
N LEU A 60 -15.14 -17.26 -13.42
CA LEU A 60 -16.47 -17.10 -12.82
C LEU A 60 -17.06 -15.71 -13.12
N TRP A 61 -16.19 -14.71 -13.18
CA TRP A 61 -16.52 -13.31 -13.47
C TRP A 61 -15.31 -12.64 -14.12
N GLU A 62 -15.56 -11.75 -15.08
CA GLU A 62 -14.52 -10.91 -15.68
C GLU A 62 -15.05 -9.50 -15.99
N CYS A 63 -14.14 -8.54 -16.00
CA CYS A 63 -14.44 -7.14 -16.23
C CYS A 63 -13.21 -6.41 -16.77
N SER A 64 -13.43 -5.44 -17.66
CA SER A 64 -12.39 -4.51 -18.08
C SER A 64 -12.79 -3.06 -17.83
N PHE A 65 -11.80 -2.21 -17.65
CA PHE A 65 -12.01 -0.81 -17.26
C PHE A 65 -11.25 0.15 -18.18
N GLN A 66 -11.81 1.34 -18.34
CA GLN A 66 -11.07 2.51 -18.80
C GLN A 66 -10.15 3.03 -17.71
N LEU A 67 -9.31 4.01 -18.07
CA LEU A 67 -8.27 4.57 -17.20
C LEU A 67 -8.76 5.11 -15.84
N TRP A 68 -10.02 5.52 -15.75
CA TRP A 68 -10.64 6.06 -14.54
C TRP A 68 -11.64 5.11 -13.88
N GLY A 69 -11.59 3.83 -14.21
CA GLY A 69 -12.39 2.81 -13.54
C GLY A 69 -13.80 2.66 -14.12
N LYS A 70 -14.13 3.42 -15.18
CA LYS A 70 -15.36 3.19 -15.94
C LYS A 70 -15.29 1.82 -16.59
N ARG A 71 -16.27 0.98 -16.28
CA ARG A 71 -16.39 -0.35 -16.87
C ARG A 71 -16.61 -0.26 -18.38
N ILE A 72 -15.88 -1.06 -19.15
CA ILE A 72 -16.11 -1.28 -20.58
C ILE A 72 -17.06 -2.46 -20.77
N HIS A 73 -16.79 -3.60 -20.11
CA HIS A 73 -17.69 -4.75 -20.05
C HIS A 73 -17.60 -5.47 -18.68
N GLU A 74 -18.69 -6.13 -18.29
CA GLU A 74 -18.76 -7.11 -17.19
C GLU A 74 -19.39 -8.38 -17.74
N ILE A 75 -18.78 -9.53 -17.46
CA ILE A 75 -19.36 -10.83 -17.80
C ILE A 75 -19.40 -11.67 -16.52
N GLU A 76 -20.62 -12.07 -16.16
CA GLU A 76 -20.91 -13.01 -15.06
C GLU A 76 -21.11 -14.40 -15.69
N HIS A 77 -20.10 -15.27 -15.63
CA HIS A 77 -20.21 -16.65 -16.14
C HIS A 77 -21.02 -17.56 -15.21
N GLU A 78 -21.07 -17.17 -13.93
CA GLU A 78 -21.88 -17.76 -12.87
C GLU A 78 -22.57 -16.61 -12.11
N PRO A 79 -23.69 -16.85 -11.40
CA PRO A 79 -24.43 -15.80 -10.69
C PRO A 79 -23.69 -15.32 -9.42
N ILE A 80 -22.53 -14.68 -9.61
CA ILE A 80 -21.66 -14.15 -8.56
C ILE A 80 -21.59 -12.63 -8.70
N LYS A 81 -22.07 -11.93 -7.66
CA LYS A 81 -21.99 -10.47 -7.59
C LYS A 81 -20.61 -10.03 -7.10
N GLN A 82 -19.77 -9.56 -8.02
CA GLN A 82 -18.48 -8.97 -7.71
C GLN A 82 -18.54 -7.44 -7.77
N ASN A 83 -18.29 -6.77 -6.65
CA ASN A 83 -18.45 -5.32 -6.52
C ASN A 83 -17.14 -4.58 -6.27
N LEU A 84 -16.02 -5.25 -6.01
CA LEU A 84 -14.74 -4.55 -5.85
C LEU A 84 -14.33 -3.82 -7.14
N ARG A 85 -13.77 -2.61 -7.00
CA ARG A 85 -13.27 -1.78 -8.10
C ARG A 85 -11.81 -1.45 -7.84
N TYR A 86 -11.35 -0.20 -8.02
CA TYR A 86 -9.99 0.15 -7.57
C TYR A 86 -9.80 -0.21 -6.10
N GLN A 87 -8.55 -0.33 -5.69
CA GLN A 87 -8.20 -0.67 -4.31
C GLN A 87 -8.90 0.24 -3.30
N GLY A 88 -9.76 -0.36 -2.46
CA GLY A 88 -10.58 0.34 -1.46
C GLY A 88 -11.93 0.87 -1.97
N GLN A 89 -12.28 0.60 -3.23
CA GLN A 89 -13.56 0.97 -3.83
C GLN A 89 -14.55 -0.20 -3.87
N TYR A 90 -15.81 0.11 -3.59
CA TYR A 90 -16.93 -0.80 -3.73
C TYR A 90 -17.98 -0.23 -4.68
N LEU A 91 -18.35 -0.97 -5.73
CA LEU A 91 -19.42 -0.57 -6.64
C LEU A 91 -20.76 -0.61 -5.90
N ASP A 92 -21.40 0.55 -5.83
CA ASP A 92 -22.83 0.64 -5.61
C ASP A 92 -23.56 0.42 -6.94
N ARG A 93 -24.22 -0.73 -7.08
CA ARG A 93 -24.92 -1.09 -8.32
C ARG A 93 -26.17 -0.25 -8.58
N GLU A 94 -26.76 0.38 -7.56
CA GLU A 94 -27.96 1.21 -7.74
C GLU A 94 -27.63 2.54 -8.43
N THR A 95 -26.51 3.14 -8.05
CA THR A 95 -26.07 4.44 -8.58
C THR A 95 -25.02 4.34 -9.69
N GLY A 96 -24.30 3.21 -9.76
CA GLY A 96 -23.11 3.07 -10.62
C GLY A 96 -21.86 3.74 -10.05
N LEU A 97 -21.97 4.41 -8.91
CA LEU A 97 -20.85 5.08 -8.24
C LEU A 97 -20.01 4.08 -7.44
N HIS A 98 -18.75 4.42 -7.23
CA HIS A 98 -17.85 3.64 -6.42
C HIS A 98 -17.72 4.27 -5.04
N TYR A 99 -18.10 3.55 -4.00
CA TYR A 99 -17.97 3.98 -2.62
C TYR A 99 -16.53 3.79 -2.11
N ASN A 100 -15.92 4.88 -1.65
CA ASN A 100 -14.64 4.97 -0.96
C ASN A 100 -14.89 5.54 0.44
N THR A 101 -15.33 4.71 1.38
CA THR A 101 -15.61 5.00 2.81
C THR A 101 -16.25 6.37 3.15
N PHE A 102 -15.59 7.50 2.94
CA PHE A 102 -16.14 8.84 3.18
C PHE A 102 -16.76 9.51 1.94
N ARG A 103 -16.50 9.01 0.73
CA ARG A 103 -16.98 9.64 -0.52
C ARG A 103 -17.43 8.62 -1.56
N TYR A 104 -18.26 9.08 -2.49
CA TYR A 104 -18.61 8.36 -3.71
C TYR A 104 -17.82 8.93 -4.89
N TYR A 105 -17.11 8.05 -5.58
CA TYR A 105 -16.37 8.30 -6.79
C TYR A 105 -17.22 7.99 -8.02
N ASP A 106 -17.24 8.93 -8.94
CA ASP A 106 -17.87 8.78 -10.25
C ASP A 106 -16.80 8.36 -11.28
N PRO A 107 -16.85 7.09 -11.77
CA PRO A 107 -15.88 6.59 -12.73
C PRO A 107 -16.06 7.19 -14.14
N ASP A 108 -17.23 7.75 -14.47
CA ASP A 108 -17.47 8.34 -15.79
C ASP A 108 -16.70 9.65 -15.99
N ILE A 109 -16.51 10.40 -14.92
CA ILE A 109 -15.81 11.70 -14.93
C ILE A 109 -14.51 11.70 -14.12
N GLY A 110 -14.16 10.58 -13.49
CA GLY A 110 -12.88 10.35 -12.84
C GLY A 110 -12.66 11.18 -11.56
N ARG A 111 -13.69 11.42 -10.76
CA ARG A 111 -13.61 12.28 -9.56
C ARG A 111 -14.62 11.90 -8.48
N PHE A 112 -14.42 12.41 -7.27
CA PHE A 112 -15.44 12.33 -6.23
C PHE A 112 -16.63 13.24 -6.52
N THR A 113 -17.80 12.81 -6.05
CA THR A 113 -19.06 13.57 -6.14
C THR A 113 -19.23 14.54 -4.97
N GLN A 114 -18.60 14.26 -3.83
CA GLN A 114 -18.57 15.14 -2.65
C GLN A 114 -17.21 15.85 -2.50
N PRO A 115 -17.17 17.06 -1.94
CA PRO A 115 -15.93 17.72 -1.57
C PRO A 115 -15.18 16.94 -0.48
N ASP A 116 -13.86 17.10 -0.43
CA ASP A 116 -13.00 16.42 0.54
C ASP A 116 -13.39 16.77 1.99
N PRO A 117 -13.69 15.77 2.85
CA PRO A 117 -14.12 16.01 4.22
C PRO A 117 -13.06 16.68 5.10
N ILE A 118 -11.76 16.60 4.74
CA ILE A 118 -10.68 17.30 5.45
C ILE A 118 -10.36 18.67 4.81
N GLY A 119 -11.16 19.10 3.82
CA GLY A 119 -11.04 20.38 3.16
C GLY A 119 -9.70 20.57 2.47
N LEU A 120 -9.13 21.78 2.59
CA LEU A 120 -7.88 22.14 1.91
C LEU A 120 -6.65 21.35 2.39
N LEU A 121 -6.74 20.63 3.50
CA LEU A 121 -5.68 19.70 3.93
C LEU A 121 -5.55 18.50 2.98
N GLY A 122 -6.63 18.10 2.31
CA GLY A 122 -6.63 17.08 1.25
C GLY A 122 -6.09 17.57 -0.09
N GLY A 123 -5.92 18.89 -0.24
CA GLY A 123 -5.40 19.53 -1.44
C GLY A 123 -6.33 20.64 -1.97
N LEU A 124 -5.89 21.30 -3.04
CA LEU A 124 -6.63 22.42 -3.65
C LEU A 124 -7.87 21.97 -4.43
N ASN A 125 -7.85 20.75 -4.99
CA ASN A 125 -8.98 20.19 -5.72
C ASN A 125 -9.75 19.23 -4.81
N LEU A 126 -10.83 19.73 -4.21
CA LEU A 126 -11.64 18.98 -3.23
C LEU A 126 -12.36 17.76 -3.83
N TYR A 127 -12.42 17.62 -5.14
CA TYR A 127 -13.09 16.50 -5.82
C TYR A 127 -12.10 15.49 -6.41
N GLN A 128 -10.80 15.72 -6.28
CA GLN A 128 -9.79 14.85 -6.88
C GLN A 128 -9.80 13.45 -6.25
N TYR A 129 -9.82 12.41 -7.09
CA TYR A 129 -9.60 11.03 -6.63
C TYR A 129 -8.15 10.77 -6.23
N ALA A 130 -7.24 10.89 -7.19
CA ALA A 130 -5.83 10.67 -6.98
C ALA A 130 -4.99 11.50 -7.98
N PRO A 131 -3.71 11.76 -7.68
CA PRO A 131 -2.81 12.39 -8.64
C PRO A 131 -2.61 11.57 -9.93
N ASN A 132 -2.70 10.24 -9.84
CA ASN A 132 -2.58 9.31 -10.96
C ASN A 132 -3.28 7.99 -10.63
N GLY A 133 -4.38 7.66 -11.33
CA GLY A 133 -5.19 6.46 -11.06
C GLY A 133 -4.49 5.11 -11.32
N LEU A 134 -3.34 5.10 -12.00
CA LEU A 134 -2.56 3.87 -12.23
C LEU A 134 -1.65 3.52 -11.05
N THR A 135 -1.15 4.54 -10.33
CA THR A 135 -0.08 4.39 -9.33
C THR A 135 -0.47 4.86 -7.93
N TRP A 136 -1.64 5.47 -7.78
CA TRP A 136 -2.18 5.95 -6.51
C TRP A 136 -3.60 5.44 -6.30
N ILE A 137 -3.97 5.29 -5.03
CA ILE A 137 -5.28 4.83 -4.58
C ILE A 137 -5.72 5.75 -3.44
N ASP A 138 -7.03 5.91 -3.24
CA ASP A 138 -7.60 6.61 -2.08
C ASP A 138 -8.61 5.70 -1.37
N PRO A 139 -8.14 4.75 -0.53
CA PRO A 139 -9.02 3.74 0.06
C PRO A 139 -10.08 4.30 1.00
N TRP A 140 -9.82 5.48 1.56
CA TRP A 140 -10.71 6.13 2.52
C TRP A 140 -11.59 7.20 1.87
N GLY A 141 -11.19 7.74 0.71
CA GLY A 141 -11.85 8.89 0.12
C GLY A 141 -11.51 10.19 0.85
N TRP A 142 -10.27 10.38 1.30
CA TRP A 142 -9.79 11.66 1.87
C TRP A 142 -8.25 11.80 1.89
N ALA A 143 -7.52 10.75 1.52
CA ALA A 143 -6.07 10.68 1.66
C ALA A 143 -5.51 9.65 0.69
N CYS A 144 -5.05 10.14 -0.46
CA CYS A 144 -4.42 9.29 -1.46
C CYS A 144 -3.04 8.79 -1.00
N ILE A 145 -2.75 7.52 -1.30
CA ILE A 145 -1.46 6.87 -1.06
C ILE A 145 -0.98 6.21 -2.36
N PRO A 146 0.33 6.11 -2.60
CA PRO A 146 0.84 5.30 -3.70
C PRO A 146 0.38 3.85 -3.53
N ASN A 147 -0.07 3.21 -4.60
CA ASN A 147 -0.38 1.79 -4.54
C ASN A 147 0.88 0.98 -4.21
N LYS A 148 0.71 -0.18 -3.55
CA LYS A 148 1.84 -0.94 -3.02
C LYS A 148 2.78 -1.43 -4.13
N LYS A 149 2.23 -1.86 -5.28
CA LYS A 149 3.00 -2.25 -6.47
C LYS A 149 3.95 -1.13 -6.93
N ALA A 150 3.48 0.11 -7.02
CA ALA A 150 4.29 1.27 -7.38
C ALA A 150 5.30 1.63 -6.28
N GLY A 151 4.91 1.49 -5.00
CA GLY A 151 5.82 1.61 -3.85
C GLY A 151 7.02 0.67 -3.96
N MET A 152 6.76 -0.63 -4.15
CA MET A 152 7.81 -1.64 -4.27
C MET A 152 8.70 -1.43 -5.50
N LYS A 153 8.12 -1.08 -6.66
CA LYS A 153 8.91 -0.75 -7.87
C LYS A 153 9.85 0.42 -7.63
N ARG A 154 9.40 1.46 -6.92
CA ARG A 154 10.21 2.62 -6.56
C ARG A 154 11.34 2.26 -5.59
N GLU A 155 11.05 1.43 -4.58
CA GLU A 155 12.06 0.94 -3.65
C GLU A 155 13.12 0.09 -4.37
N GLN A 156 12.70 -0.80 -5.28
CA GLN A 156 13.63 -1.59 -6.10
C GLN A 156 14.50 -0.69 -7.01
N ARG A 157 13.90 0.30 -7.67
CA ARG A 157 14.66 1.27 -8.47
C ARG A 157 15.66 2.05 -7.62
N ALA A 158 15.26 2.46 -6.42
CA ALA A 158 16.16 3.15 -5.49
C ALA A 158 17.31 2.24 -5.08
N LYS A 159 17.04 0.98 -4.77
CA LYS A 159 18.05 -0.04 -4.50
C LYS A 159 19.06 -0.16 -5.65
N ASP A 160 18.59 -0.31 -6.88
CA ASP A 160 19.46 -0.45 -8.05
C ASP A 160 20.38 0.78 -8.24
N ILE A 161 19.84 1.99 -8.02
CA ILE A 161 20.61 3.24 -8.08
C ILE A 161 21.66 3.29 -6.96
N LEU A 162 21.28 2.96 -5.72
CA LEU A 162 22.19 2.96 -4.58
C LEU A 162 23.28 1.90 -4.74
N GLU A 163 22.93 0.68 -5.17
CA GLU A 163 23.88 -0.40 -5.42
C GLU A 163 24.85 -0.05 -6.54
N LYS A 164 24.39 0.62 -7.61
CA LYS A 164 25.26 1.11 -8.68
C LYS A 164 26.23 2.18 -8.19
N ARG A 165 25.80 3.04 -7.26
CA ARG A 165 26.61 4.16 -6.75
C ARG A 165 27.61 3.77 -5.67
N TYR A 166 27.20 2.92 -4.72
CA TYR A 166 27.98 2.57 -3.54
C TYR A 166 28.54 1.13 -3.59
N GLY A 167 28.03 0.30 -4.49
CA GLY A 167 28.35 -1.13 -4.57
C GLY A 167 27.42 -1.97 -3.68
N LYS A 168 27.00 -3.15 -4.16
CA LYS A 168 26.03 -4.04 -3.50
C LYS A 168 26.33 -4.35 -2.02
N LYS A 169 27.60 -4.61 -1.70
CA LYS A 169 28.05 -4.91 -0.33
C LYS A 169 27.91 -3.74 0.66
N ASN A 170 27.77 -2.53 0.14
CA ASN A 170 27.69 -1.29 0.90
C ASN A 170 26.26 -0.75 1.01
N VAL A 171 25.25 -1.53 0.60
CA VAL A 171 23.83 -1.16 0.68
C VAL A 171 23.08 -2.23 1.44
N LEU A 172 22.37 -1.83 2.50
CA LEU A 172 21.53 -2.72 3.31
C LEU A 172 20.08 -2.24 3.23
N SER A 173 19.19 -3.06 2.66
CA SER A 173 17.75 -2.79 2.61
C SER A 173 17.05 -3.18 3.92
N GLU A 174 16.06 -2.39 4.31
CA GLU A 174 15.11 -2.61 5.40
C GLU A 174 15.75 -3.00 6.75
N ARG A 175 16.04 -2.01 7.60
CA ARG A 175 16.68 -2.24 8.89
C ARG A 175 15.97 -1.54 10.04
N TYR A 176 15.59 -2.33 11.05
CA TYR A 176 15.05 -1.79 12.29
C TYR A 176 16.15 -1.18 13.15
N LEU A 177 15.86 -0.03 13.74
CA LEU A 177 16.69 0.59 14.76
C LEU A 177 16.79 -0.27 16.02
N ARG A 178 18.01 -0.35 16.56
CA ARG A 178 18.42 -1.22 17.65
C ARG A 178 19.37 -0.51 18.59
N ASP A 179 19.47 -1.03 19.81
CA ASP A 179 20.48 -0.64 20.78
C ASP A 179 21.83 -1.31 20.50
N ASN A 180 22.83 -0.99 21.32
CA ASN A 180 24.18 -1.55 21.25
C ASN A 180 24.25 -3.06 21.58
N LYS A 181 23.19 -3.64 22.15
CA LYS A 181 23.04 -5.09 22.39
C LYS A 181 22.28 -5.77 21.25
N GLY A 182 21.85 -5.02 20.24
CA GLY A 182 21.11 -5.50 19.09
C GLY A 182 19.62 -5.76 19.38
N LYS A 183 19.07 -5.32 20.51
CA LYS A 183 17.63 -5.36 20.78
C LYS A 183 16.95 -4.22 20.04
N SER A 184 15.76 -4.46 19.50
CA SER A 184 15.02 -3.41 18.79
C SER A 184 14.47 -2.38 19.76
N VAL A 185 14.67 -1.10 19.42
CA VAL A 185 14.17 0.03 20.20
C VAL A 185 12.83 0.46 19.62
N LYS A 186 11.89 0.78 20.51
CA LYS A 186 10.54 1.25 20.18
C LYS A 186 10.46 2.74 20.45
N ASP A 187 9.62 3.44 19.69
CA ASP A 187 9.28 4.84 19.94
C ASP A 187 8.62 4.95 21.32
N PRO A 188 9.18 5.76 22.24
CA PRO A 188 8.58 5.96 23.57
C PRO A 188 7.15 6.50 23.52
N LEU A 189 6.78 7.23 22.46
CA LEU A 189 5.45 7.83 22.33
C LEU A 189 4.40 6.82 21.85
N THR A 190 4.72 6.03 20.84
CA THR A 190 3.74 5.17 20.13
C THR A 190 3.93 3.68 20.44
N GLY A 191 5.06 3.28 21.02
CA GLY A 191 5.43 1.86 21.21
C GLY A 191 5.80 1.13 19.91
N GLU A 192 5.81 1.84 18.78
CA GLU A 192 6.09 1.26 17.48
C GLU A 192 7.59 1.22 17.17
N ARG A 193 8.00 0.29 16.31
CA ARG A 193 9.39 0.21 15.83
C ARG A 193 9.58 1.11 14.61
N ARG A 194 10.84 1.45 14.31
CA ARG A 194 11.24 2.17 13.10
C ARG A 194 12.12 1.31 12.23
N ARG A 195 11.66 1.06 10.99
CA ARG A 195 12.37 0.35 9.93
C ARG A 195 12.85 1.35 8.90
N ILE A 196 14.16 1.50 8.74
CA ILE A 196 14.80 2.35 7.73
C ILE A 196 14.83 1.61 6.39
N ASP A 197 14.49 2.30 5.30
CA ASP A 197 14.42 1.72 3.95
C ASP A 197 15.81 1.24 3.48
N PHE A 198 16.83 2.08 3.56
CA PHE A 198 18.20 1.73 3.18
C PHE A 198 19.24 2.28 4.16
N VAL A 199 20.35 1.56 4.28
CA VAL A 199 21.55 2.06 4.95
C VAL A 199 22.72 1.89 3.99
N VAL A 200 23.43 2.98 3.72
CA VAL A 200 24.50 3.03 2.71
C VAL A 200 25.84 3.37 3.35
N LYS A 201 26.89 2.66 2.97
CA LYS A 201 28.26 2.98 3.38
C LYS A 201 28.86 3.98 2.40
N GLY A 202 29.18 5.17 2.88
CA GLY A 202 29.87 6.20 2.11
C GLY A 202 31.33 5.82 1.84
N GLN A 203 32.00 6.58 0.96
CA GLN A 203 33.42 6.41 0.68
C GLN A 203 34.31 6.69 1.90
N ASP A 204 33.81 7.52 2.83
CA ASP A 204 34.41 7.78 4.14
C ASP A 204 34.25 6.63 5.14
N GLY A 205 33.60 5.54 4.73
CA GLY A 205 33.39 4.35 5.54
C GLY A 205 32.23 4.45 6.54
N LYS A 206 31.58 5.62 6.66
CA LYS A 206 30.43 5.82 7.55
C LYS A 206 29.15 5.29 6.93
N TRP A 207 28.30 4.69 7.76
CA TRP A 207 26.99 4.20 7.35
C TRP A 207 25.93 5.26 7.60
N ARG A 208 25.16 5.58 6.56
CA ARG A 208 24.12 6.61 6.60
C ARG A 208 22.76 6.01 6.26
N PRO A 209 21.73 6.32 7.06
CA PRO A 209 20.38 5.89 6.75
C PRO A 209 19.74 6.76 5.66
N VAL A 210 18.95 6.12 4.81
CA VAL A 210 18.32 6.72 3.64
C VAL A 210 16.86 6.24 3.57
N GLU A 211 15.95 7.20 3.45
CA GLU A 211 14.52 6.97 3.25
C GLU A 211 14.14 7.29 1.82
N VAL A 212 13.34 6.42 1.21
CA VAL A 212 12.92 6.58 -0.18
C VAL A 212 11.46 7.00 -0.23
N THR A 213 11.21 8.07 -0.97
CA THR A 213 9.87 8.58 -1.20
C THR A 213 9.68 9.02 -2.65
N SER A 214 8.45 9.34 -3.03
CA SER A 214 8.20 10.01 -4.31
C SER A 214 8.74 11.44 -4.24
N ARG A 215 9.03 12.07 -5.39
CA ARG A 215 9.50 13.47 -5.41
C ARG A 215 8.58 14.44 -4.67
N THR A 216 7.28 14.20 -4.71
CA THR A 216 6.26 15.02 -4.03
C THR A 216 6.02 14.60 -2.59
N GLY A 217 6.35 13.35 -2.23
CA GLY A 217 6.15 12.79 -0.88
C GLY A 217 7.26 13.11 0.12
N ALA A 218 8.31 13.83 -0.28
CA ALA A 218 9.40 14.21 0.62
C ALA A 218 8.94 15.14 1.75
N LEU A 219 7.97 16.02 1.47
CA LEU A 219 7.40 16.95 2.46
C LEU A 219 6.58 16.25 3.55
N ASN A 220 6.08 15.04 3.29
CA ASN A 220 5.20 14.31 4.21
C ASN A 220 5.95 13.35 5.15
N LYS A 221 7.29 13.32 5.10
CA LYS A 221 8.12 12.40 5.91
C LYS A 221 8.44 12.92 7.32
N GLY A 222 8.05 14.16 7.65
CA GLY A 222 8.30 14.79 8.96
C GLY A 222 7.95 13.91 10.17
N PRO A 223 6.73 13.34 10.26
CA PRO A 223 6.36 12.46 11.37
C PRO A 223 7.24 11.21 11.51
N GLN A 224 7.68 10.64 10.38
CA GLN A 224 8.54 9.45 10.37
C GLN A 224 9.97 9.79 10.81
N ILE A 225 10.48 10.97 10.46
CA ILE A 225 11.77 11.49 10.92
C ILE A 225 11.71 11.81 12.41
N ALA A 226 10.66 12.49 12.89
CA ALA A 226 10.48 12.76 14.32
C ALA A 226 10.38 11.47 15.16
N LYS A 227 9.72 10.43 14.63
CA LYS A 227 9.70 9.09 15.25
C LYS A 227 11.09 8.47 15.31
N GLU A 228 11.90 8.66 14.27
CA GLU A 228 13.28 8.19 14.26
C GLU A 228 14.13 8.90 15.30
N GLU A 229 14.03 10.22 15.41
CA GLU A 229 14.75 11.02 16.42
C GLU A 229 14.45 10.53 17.84
N ARG A 230 13.17 10.37 18.20
CA ARG A 230 12.79 9.84 19.53
C ARG A 230 13.34 8.45 19.81
N ILE A 231 13.38 7.58 18.80
CA ILE A 231 13.97 6.24 18.95
C ILE A 231 15.49 6.31 19.13
N ARG A 232 16.16 7.24 18.44
CA ARG A 232 17.60 7.45 18.57
C ARG A 232 17.95 8.03 19.94
N GLU A 233 17.15 8.96 20.45
CA GLU A 233 17.23 9.45 21.85
C GLU A 233 17.08 8.32 22.87
N ALA A 234 16.21 7.34 22.59
CA ALA A 234 16.06 6.12 23.39
C ALA A 234 17.19 5.07 23.18
N GLY A 235 18.29 5.44 22.52
CA GLY A 235 19.46 4.59 22.27
C GLY A 235 19.38 3.71 21.02
N GLY A 236 18.35 3.88 20.19
CA GLY A 236 18.13 3.16 18.94
C GLY A 236 19.00 3.66 17.79
N VAL A 237 20.33 3.59 17.91
CA VAL A 237 21.28 4.14 16.93
C VAL A 237 22.03 3.07 16.13
N PHE A 238 21.65 1.80 16.25
CA PHE A 238 22.27 0.69 15.52
C PHE A 238 21.31 0.02 14.56
N VAL A 239 21.86 -0.60 13.51
CA VAL A 239 21.18 -1.56 12.64
C VAL A 239 21.98 -2.85 12.56
N LYS A 240 21.28 -3.99 12.40
CA LYS A 240 21.93 -5.29 12.26
C LYS A 240 22.06 -5.69 10.79
N ASN A 241 23.27 -5.95 10.31
CA ASN A 241 23.49 -6.60 9.03
C ASN A 241 23.00 -8.05 9.12
N LYS A 242 21.97 -8.43 8.36
CA LYS A 242 21.41 -9.79 8.39
C LYS A 242 22.38 -10.86 7.88
N ASN A 243 23.26 -10.49 6.94
CA ASN A 243 24.17 -11.44 6.30
C ASN A 243 25.35 -11.76 7.22
N THR A 244 25.87 -10.76 7.94
CA THR A 244 27.06 -10.93 8.80
C THR A 244 26.74 -10.97 10.29
N GLY A 245 25.53 -10.61 10.69
CA GLY A 245 25.14 -10.46 12.09
C GLY A 245 25.68 -9.18 12.78
N GLN A 246 26.55 -8.42 12.10
CA GLN A 246 27.22 -7.24 12.67
C GLN A 246 26.24 -6.12 13.02
N LEU A 247 26.44 -5.48 14.17
CA LEU A 247 25.77 -4.22 14.53
C LEU A 247 26.56 -3.05 13.93
N ILE A 248 25.85 -2.20 13.22
CA ILE A 248 26.37 -1.03 12.52
C ILE A 248 25.77 0.20 13.18
N GLN A 249 26.61 1.08 13.69
CA GLN A 249 26.19 2.34 14.26
C GLN A 249 25.81 3.35 13.16
N LEU A 250 24.77 4.13 13.41
CA LEU A 250 24.28 5.19 12.54
C LEU A 250 24.40 6.52 13.27
N ASP A 251 25.21 7.42 12.71
CA ASP A 251 25.53 8.72 13.34
C ASP A 251 24.47 9.78 13.05
N ASP A 252 23.79 9.68 11.91
CA ASP A 252 22.83 10.67 11.43
C ASP A 252 21.41 10.11 11.33
N VAL A 253 20.40 11.00 11.34
CA VAL A 253 19.01 10.65 11.06
C VAL A 253 18.83 10.42 9.55
N SER A 254 17.85 9.62 9.17
CA SER A 254 17.60 9.28 7.77
C SER A 254 17.53 10.50 6.85
N THR A 255 18.35 10.49 5.80
CA THR A 255 18.21 11.43 4.69
C THR A 255 17.10 10.97 3.75
N VAL A 256 16.13 11.84 3.48
CA VAL A 256 15.02 11.53 2.57
C VAL A 256 15.42 11.81 1.13
N ILE A 257 15.31 10.81 0.25
CA ILE A 257 15.56 10.94 -1.19
C ILE A 257 14.29 10.71 -2.01
N GLY A 258 14.06 11.60 -2.98
CA GLY A 258 12.95 11.49 -3.92
C GLY A 258 13.36 10.71 -5.17
N VAL A 259 12.69 9.59 -5.43
CA VAL A 259 12.93 8.74 -6.63
C VAL A 259 11.75 8.90 -7.61
N LYS A 260 12.07 9.02 -8.90
CA LYS A 260 11.08 9.06 -9.99
C LYS A 260 10.48 7.68 -10.25
#